data_AF-X1LKC7-F1
#
_entry.id   AF-X1LKC7-F1
#
_cell.length_a   1.000
_cell.length_b   1.000
_cell.length_c   1.000
_cell.angle_alpha   90.00
_cell.angle_beta   90.00
_cell.angle_gamma   90.00
#
_symmetry.space_group_name_H-M   'P 1'
#
loop_
_entity.id
_entity.type
_entity.pdbx_description
1 polymer ?
#
loop_
_entity_poly.entity_id
_entity_poly.type
_entity_poly.pdbx_seq_one_letter_code
_entity_poly.pdbx_strand_id
1 'polypeptide(L)' 'MKIGLFDIDSKYHNLALMKLSAYHKQKGDETELYSPLFIKTYDRVYVSKIFTKFNINECYIPADHYWAGGSG' A
#
# COMPACT_ATOMS: atom_id res chain seq x y z
N MET A 1 -10.42 -3.98 9.54
CA MET A 1 -10.40 -3.67 8.08
C MET A 1 -9.28 -4.46 7.44
N LYS A 2 -9.44 -4.87 6.17
CA LYS A 2 -8.38 -5.53 5.40
C LYS A 2 -7.58 -4.51 4.61
N ILE A 3 -6.28 -4.49 4.87
CA ILE A 3 -5.38 -3.47 4.38
C ILE A 3 -4.29 -4.10 3.52
N GLY A 4 -4.25 -3.70 2.25
CA GLY A 4 -3.18 -4.08 1.33
C GLY A 4 -2.00 -3.13 1.45
N LEU A 5 -0.80 -3.67 1.60
CA LEU A 5 0.45 -2.90 1.57
C LEU A 5 1.17 -3.21 0.25
N PHE A 6 1.27 -2.21 -0.63
CA PHE A 6 1.94 -2.35 -1.92
C PHE A 6 3.22 -1.52 -1.96
N ASP A 7 4.33 -2.21 -2.15
CA ASP A 7 5.62 -1.58 -2.36
C ASP A 7 5.96 -1.60 -3.85
N ILE A 8 5.93 -0.42 -4.48
CA ILE A 8 6.30 -0.30 -5.91
C ILE A 8 7.82 -0.42 -6.05
N ASP A 9 8.56 0.07 -5.06
CA ASP A 9 10.00 0.21 -5.12
C ASP A 9 10.63 -0.82 -4.18
N SER A 10 10.36 -2.10 -4.46
CA SER A 10 10.83 -3.27 -3.68
C SER A 10 12.36 -3.37 -3.55
N LYS A 11 13.11 -2.42 -4.11
CA LYS A 11 14.57 -2.29 -4.02
C LYS A 11 15.03 -1.74 -2.66
N TYR A 12 14.14 -1.10 -1.89
CA TYR A 12 14.46 -0.49 -0.60
C TYR A 12 13.44 -0.85 0.48
N HIS A 13 13.91 -1.03 1.72
CA HIS A 13 13.02 -1.27 2.86
C HIS A 13 12.06 -0.09 3.05
N ASN A 14 10.78 -0.33 2.84
CA ASN A 14 9.76 0.70 2.89
C ASN A 14 9.30 0.95 4.34
N LEU A 15 10.05 1.80 5.05
CA LEU A 15 9.78 2.14 6.47
C LEU A 15 8.37 2.72 6.67
N ALA A 16 7.81 3.41 5.67
CA ALA A 16 6.46 3.95 5.74
C ALA A 16 5.40 2.83 5.79
N LEU A 17 5.51 1.83 4.90
CA LEU A 17 4.61 0.67 4.92
C LEU A 17 4.77 -0.16 6.20
N MET A 18 5.99 -0.30 6.71
CA MET A 18 6.21 -0.99 7.98
C MET A 18 5.52 -0.29 9.16
N LYS A 19 5.62 1.05 9.24
CA LYS A 19 4.93 1.84 10.27
C LYS A 19 3.41 1.77 10.12
N LEU A 20 2.89 1.85 8.89
CA LEU A 20 1.45 1.68 8.61
C LEU A 20 0.96 0.30 9.01
N SER A 21 1.73 -0.76 8.71
CA SER A 21 1.41 -2.12 9.14
C SER A 21 1.29 -2.21 10.66
N ALA A 22 2.28 -1.68 11.40
CA ALA A 22 2.29 -1.71 12.85
C ALA A 22 1.12 -0.91 13.46
N TYR A 23 0.82 0.26 12.93
CA TYR A 23 -0.29 1.10 13.37
C TYR A 23 -1.65 0.39 13.24
N HIS A 24 -1.88 -0.24 12.09
CA HIS A 24 -3.12 -0.95 11.82
C HIS A 24 -3.23 -2.24 12.62
N LYS A 25 -2.16 -3.02 12.75
CA LYS A 25 -2.12 -4.18 13.65
C LYS A 25 -2.42 -3.81 15.11
N GLN A 26 -1.93 -2.67 15.58
CA GLN A 26 -2.22 -2.18 16.93
C GLN A 26 -3.69 -1.78 17.12
N LYS A 27 -4.38 -1.37 16.05
CA LYS A 27 -5.82 -1.10 16.04
C LYS A 27 -6.68 -2.36 15.89
N GLY A 28 -6.09 -3.52 15.65
CA GLY A 28 -6.81 -4.77 15.35
C GLY A 28 -7.22 -4.93 13.88
N ASP A 29 -6.62 -4.15 12.98
CA ASP A 29 -6.80 -4.32 11.54
C ASP A 29 -5.88 -5.40 10.97
N GLU A 30 -6.33 -6.06 9.89
CA GLU A 30 -5.52 -7.03 9.15
C GLU A 30 -4.71 -6.31 8.07
N THR A 31 -3.39 -6.48 8.10
CA THR A 31 -2.49 -5.91 7.10
C THR A 31 -1.78 -7.04 6.38
N GLU A 32 -1.94 -7.12 5.07
CA GLU A 32 -1.29 -8.13 4.23
C GLU A 32 -0.61 -7.48 3.03
N LEU A 33 0.29 -8.22 2.40
CA LEU A 33 1.02 -7.76 1.23
C LEU A 33 0.05 -7.74 0.04
N TYR A 34 -0.06 -6.57 -0.59
CA TYR A 34 -1.03 -6.36 -1.64
C TYR A 34 -0.83 -7.37 -2.77
N SER A 35 -1.92 -8.05 -3.10
CA SER A 35 -1.97 -8.99 -4.21
C SER A 35 -3.02 -8.54 -5.22
N PRO A 36 -2.66 -8.39 -6.50
CA PRO A 36 -3.60 -7.90 -7.53
C PRO A 36 -4.81 -8.83 -7.74
N LEU A 37 -4.70 -10.10 -7.34
CA LEU A 37 -5.81 -11.06 -7.34
C LEU A 37 -6.87 -10.77 -6.28
N PHE A 38 -6.49 -10.10 -5.18
CA PHE A 38 -7.34 -9.87 -4.00
C PHE A 38 -7.77 -8.40 -3.88
N ILE A 39 -7.73 -7.66 -4.99
CA ILE A 39 -7.96 -6.21 -5.00
C ILE A 39 -9.31 -5.79 -4.44
N LYS A 40 -10.34 -6.61 -4.64
CA LYS A 40 -11.73 -6.36 -4.20
C LYS A 40 -11.98 -6.75 -2.75
N THR A 41 -11.03 -7.43 -2.09
CA THR A 41 -11.16 -7.84 -0.69
C THR A 41 -10.51 -6.86 0.28
N TYR A 42 -9.78 -5.86 -0.23
CA TYR A 42 -9.16 -4.83 0.59
C TYR A 42 -10.10 -3.64 0.76
N ASP A 43 -10.34 -3.25 2.02
CA ASP A 43 -11.01 -2.00 2.35
C ASP A 43 -10.12 -0.79 2.02
N ARG A 44 -8.79 -0.97 2.13
CA ARG A 44 -7.83 0.10 1.90
C ARG A 44 -6.51 -0.46 1.36
N VAL A 45 -5.92 0.21 0.39
CA VAL A 45 -4.59 -0.13 -0.09
C VAL A 45 -3.65 1.05 0.10
N TYR A 46 -2.55 0.84 0.82
CA TYR A 46 -1.48 1.82 0.94
C TYR A 46 -0.40 1.48 -0.07
N VAL A 47 -0.05 2.50 -0.86
CA VAL A 47 1.02 2.39 -1.83
C VAL A 47 2.12 3.36 -1.46
N SER A 48 3.35 2.85 -1.38
CA SER A 48 4.51 3.68 -1.12
C SER A 48 5.50 3.55 -2.27
N LYS A 49 5.89 4.71 -2.81
CA LYS A 49 6.86 4.85 -3.91
C LYS A 49 7.82 5.96 -3.53
N ILE A 50 9.10 5.62 -3.39
CA ILE A 50 10.08 6.48 -2.73
C ILE A 50 10.83 7.35 -3.75
N PHE A 51 11.08 6.86 -4.98
CA PHE A 51 12.06 7.50 -5.89
C PHE A 51 11.56 7.91 -7.28
N THR A 52 10.28 7.73 -7.67
CA THR A 52 9.86 8.09 -9.04
C THR A 52 8.39 8.51 -9.10
N LYS A 53 8.07 9.42 -10.06
CA LYS A 53 6.70 9.86 -10.39
C LYS A 53 5.71 8.69 -10.32
N PHE A 54 4.68 8.84 -9.50
CA PHE A 54 3.63 7.86 -9.32
C PHE A 54 2.79 7.79 -10.60
N ASN A 55 2.80 6.65 -11.29
CA ASN A 55 1.85 6.38 -12.37
C ASN A 55 0.73 5.50 -11.81
N ILE A 56 -0.47 6.07 -11.76
CA ILE A 56 -1.71 5.42 -11.27
C ILE A 56 -1.92 4.05 -11.92
N ASN A 57 -1.49 3.88 -13.16
CA ASN A 57 -1.62 2.66 -13.95
C ASN A 57 -0.72 1.50 -13.50
N GLU A 58 0.31 1.73 -12.67
CA GLU A 58 1.25 0.66 -12.26
C GLU A 58 0.70 -0.23 -11.15
N CYS A 59 -0.28 0.24 -10.39
CA CYS A 59 -0.75 -0.47 -9.20
C CYS A 59 -1.91 -1.44 -9.46
N TYR A 60 -2.57 -1.36 -10.61
CA TYR A 60 -3.85 -2.02 -10.87
C TYR A 60 -4.97 -1.72 -9.85
N ILE A 61 -4.77 -0.81 -8.87
CA ILE A 61 -5.73 -0.48 -7.81
C ILE A 61 -6.84 0.42 -8.38
N PRO A 62 -8.13 0.11 -8.14
CA PRO A 62 -9.21 1.02 -8.48
C PRO A 62 -8.99 2.38 -7.80
N ALA A 63 -9.16 3.45 -8.56
CA ALA A 63 -8.73 4.78 -8.17
C ALA A 63 -9.37 5.31 -6.87
N ASP A 64 -10.50 4.74 -6.47
CA ASP A 64 -11.24 5.12 -5.27
C ASP A 64 -10.66 4.60 -3.93
N HIS A 65 -9.66 3.70 -3.94
CA HIS A 65 -9.25 2.97 -2.72
C HIS A 65 -7.75 3.01 -2.38
N TYR A 66 -6.96 3.86 -3.03
CA TYR A 66 -5.53 3.96 -2.73
C TYR A 66 -5.13 5.34 -2.19
N TRP A 67 -4.28 5.33 -1.16
CA TRP A 67 -3.54 6.50 -0.70
C TRP A 67 -2.07 6.32 -1.08
N ALA A 68 -1.59 7.16 -1.98
CA ALA A 68 -0.19 7.22 -2.39
C ALA A 68 0.53 8.33 -1.62
N GLY A 69 1.66 7.98 -1.00
CA GLY A 69 2.58 8.94 -0.37
C GLY A 69 3.98 8.75 -0.93
N GLY A 70 4.59 9.84 -1.37
CA GLY A 70 5.96 9.87 -1.86
C GLY A 70 6.47 11.30 -1.88
N SER A 71 7.56 11.54 -1.15
CA SER A 71 8.34 12.77 -1.27
C SER A 71 9.32 12.58 -2.42
N GLY A 72 8.99 13.15 -3.58
CA GLY A 72 10.03 13.65 -4.46
C GLY A 72 10.69 14.85 -3.81
#